data_AF-A0A933VYX1-F1
#
_entry.id   AF-A0A933VYX1-F1
#
_cell.length_a   1.000
_cell.length_b   1.000
_cell.length_c   1.000
_cell.angle_alpha   90.00
_cell.angle_beta   90.00
_cell.angle_gamma   90.00
#
_symmetry.space_group_name_H-M   'P 1'
#
loop_
_entity.id
_entity.type
_entity.pdbx_description
1 polymer ?
#
loop_
_entity_poly.entity_id
_entity_poly.type
_entity_poly.pdbx_seq_one_letter_code
_entity_poly.pdbx_strand_id
1 'polypeptide(L)' 'MAEMKTGDIRAMSEDQMDDAILNLKKERFNLRFQRATGQLENTSRLREARRDIARIKTIAAQKRAGKTK' A
#
# COMPACT_ATOMS: atom_id res chain seq x y z
N MET A 1 -3.23 9.97 -10.32
CA MET A 1 -4.16 10.07 -9.17
C MET A 1 -5.07 8.83 -9.14
N ALA A 2 -4.50 7.66 -8.88
CA ALA A 2 -5.29 6.48 -8.53
C ALA A 2 -4.87 6.10 -7.11
N GLU A 3 -5.46 6.82 -6.16
CA GLU A 3 -5.26 6.64 -4.74
C GLU A 3 -6.11 5.45 -4.30
N MET A 4 -5.50 4.46 -3.63
CA MET A 4 -6.25 3.32 -3.13
C MET A 4 -7.25 3.81 -2.09
N LYS A 5 -8.55 3.81 -2.46
CA LYS A 5 -9.62 4.36 -1.62
C LYS A 5 -9.83 3.45 -0.41
N THR A 6 -10.08 4.07 0.73
CA THR A 6 -10.30 3.37 2.01
C THR A 6 -11.51 2.41 1.95
N GLY A 7 -12.50 2.71 1.09
CA GLY A 7 -13.65 1.83 0.83
C GLY A 7 -13.24 0.49 0.22
N ASP A 8 -12.39 0.51 -0.81
CA ASP A 8 -11.93 -0.69 -1.51
C ASP A 8 -11.05 -1.54 -0.59
N ILE A 9 -10.17 -0.89 0.19
CA ILE A 9 -9.32 -1.59 1.16
C ILE A 9 -10.19 -2.28 2.23
N ARG A 10 -11.26 -1.64 2.73
CA ARG A 10 -12.15 -2.27 3.72
C ARG A 10 -12.91 -3.47 3.16
N ALA A 11 -13.23 -3.48 1.88
CA ALA A 11 -13.91 -4.59 1.21
C ALA A 11 -13.01 -5.83 1.02
N MET A 12 -11.68 -5.66 1.00
CA MET A 12 -10.72 -6.77 0.86
C MET A 12 -10.68 -7.69 2.10
N SER A 13 -10.40 -8.97 1.90
CA SER A 13 -10.13 -9.93 3.00
C SER A 13 -8.76 -9.65 3.66
N GLU A 14 -8.51 -10.23 4.84
CA GLU A 14 -7.20 -10.11 5.51
C GLU A 14 -6.06 -10.64 4.62
N ASP A 15 -6.26 -11.76 3.94
CA ASP A 15 -5.26 -12.34 3.03
C ASP A 15 -5.01 -11.44 1.82
N GLN A 16 -6.07 -10.88 1.24
CA GLN A 16 -5.97 -9.94 0.11
C GLN A 16 -5.25 -8.65 0.50
N MET A 17 -5.41 -8.19 1.75
CA MET A 17 -4.67 -7.03 2.28
C MET A 17 -3.18 -7.34 2.40
N ASP A 18 -2.81 -8.53 2.88
CA ASP A 18 -1.41 -8.92 3.03
C ASP A 18 -0.73 -9.11 1.66
N ASP A 19 -1.44 -9.67 0.68
CA ASP A 19 -0.99 -9.77 -0.73
C ASP A 19 -0.82 -8.38 -1.37
N ALA A 20 -1.77 -7.48 -1.16
CA ALA A 20 -1.68 -6.10 -1.63
C ALA A 20 -0.47 -5.37 -1.03
N ILE A 21 -0.18 -5.58 0.26
CA ILE A 21 1.03 -5.04 0.91
C ILE A 21 2.30 -5.59 0.24
N LEU A 22 2.35 -6.89 -0.07
CA LEU A 22 3.48 -7.52 -0.75
C LEU A 22 3.72 -6.91 -2.14
N ASN A 23 2.65 -6.73 -2.92
CA ASN A 23 2.73 -6.12 -4.25
C ASN A 23 3.18 -4.66 -4.18
N LEU A 24 2.62 -3.85 -3.28
CA LEU A 24 3.02 -2.46 -3.08
C LEU A 24 4.47 -2.32 -2.57
N LYS A 25 4.96 -3.27 -1.78
CA LYS A 25 6.37 -3.30 -1.36
C LYS A 25 7.30 -3.55 -2.55
N LYS A 26 6.94 -4.46 -3.46
CA LYS A 26 7.69 -4.71 -4.70
C LYS A 26 7.69 -3.49 -5.61
N GLU A 27 6.52 -2.87 -5.82
CA GLU A 27 6.41 -1.62 -6.59
C GLU A 27 7.30 -0.53 -5.98
N ARG A 28 7.23 -0.33 -4.65
CA ARG A 28 8.06 0.65 -3.95
C ARG A 28 9.56 0.35 -4.07
N PHE A 29 9.96 -0.93 -4.08
CA PHE A 29 11.36 -1.31 -4.29
C PHE A 29 11.82 -0.95 -5.71
N ASN A 30 11.00 -1.25 -6.71
CA ASN A 30 11.28 -0.89 -8.11
C ASN A 30 11.35 0.62 -8.30
N LEU A 31 10.45 1.40 -7.67
CA LEU A 31 10.51 2.87 -7.69
C LEU A 31 11.75 3.42 -6.99
N ARG A 32 12.25 2.77 -5.93
CA ARG A 32 13.53 3.15 -5.31
C ARG A 32 14.71 2.86 -6.23
N PHE A 33 14.65 1.75 -6.97
CA PHE A 33 15.68 1.38 -7.94
C PHE A 33 15.68 2.36 -9.12
N GLN A 34 14.53 2.66 -9.71
CA GLN A 34 14.37 3.68 -10.75
C GLN A 34 14.83 5.08 -10.30
N ARG A 35 14.61 5.41 -9.02
CA ARG A 35 15.13 6.65 -8.44
C ARG A 35 16.66 6.67 -8.40
N ALA A 36 17.28 5.54 -8.07
CA ALA A 36 18.73 5.42 -8.01
C ALA A 36 19.37 5.45 -9.41
N THR A 37 18.68 4.91 -10.43
CA THR A 37 19.14 4.95 -11.83
C THR A 37 18.84 6.28 -12.54
N GLY A 38 18.15 7.21 -11.87
CA GLY A 38 17.81 8.53 -12.43
C GLY A 38 16.69 8.51 -13.47
N GLN A 39 16.04 7.36 -13.70
CA GLN A 39 14.95 7.18 -14.68
C GLN A 39 13.55 7.35 -14.06
N LEU A 40 13.46 7.91 -12.86
CA LEU A 40 12.18 8.04 -12.17
C LEU A 40 11.41 9.27 -12.67
N GLU A 41 10.45 9.05 -13.56
CA GLU A 41 9.58 10.09 -14.10
C GLU A 41 8.61 10.67 -13.04
N ASN A 42 8.20 9.85 -12.06
CA ASN A 42 7.18 10.24 -11.08
C ASN A 42 7.62 10.03 -9.62
N THR A 43 8.19 11.07 -9.02
CA THR A 43 8.60 11.10 -7.61
C THR A 43 7.41 11.03 -6.64
N SER A 44 6.23 11.51 -7.06
CA SER A 44 5.01 11.48 -6.24
C SER A 44 4.52 10.06 -5.99
N ARG A 45 4.73 9.14 -6.94
CA ARG A 45 4.32 7.74 -6.80
C ARG A 45 4.99 7.03 -5.62
N LEU A 46 6.23 7.40 -5.30
CA LEU A 46 6.94 6.86 -4.12
C LEU A 46 6.25 7.27 -2.81
N ARG A 47 5.69 8.48 -2.76
CA ARG A 47 4.92 8.98 -1.61
C ARG A 47 3.55 8.30 -1.53
N GLU A 48 2.88 8.12 -2.66
CA GLU A 48 1.60 7.41 -2.77
C GLU A 48 1.73 5.96 -2.30
N ALA A 49 2.68 5.19 -2.85
CA ALA A 49 2.90 3.80 -2.47
C ALA A 49 3.20 3.64 -0.96
N ARG A 50 3.92 4.60 -0.36
CA ARG A 50 4.13 4.61 1.11
C ARG A 50 2.83 4.81 1.88
N ARG A 51 1.97 5.73 1.42
CA ARG A 51 0.67 6.03 2.06
C ARG A 51 -0.29 4.86 1.90
N ASP A 52 -0.33 4.22 0.74
CA ASP A 52 -1.20 3.08 0.48
C ASP A 52 -0.85 1.90 1.39
N ILE A 53 0.45 1.57 1.54
CA ILE A 53 0.91 0.55 2.51
C ILE A 53 0.46 0.89 3.94
N ALA A 54 0.56 2.16 4.33
CA ALA A 54 0.15 2.59 5.67
C ALA A 54 -1.36 2.44 5.87
N ARG A 55 -2.19 2.85 4.90
CA ARG A 55 -3.65 2.70 4.98
C ARG A 55 -4.08 1.24 5.12
N ILE A 56 -3.51 0.34 4.32
CA ILE A 56 -3.84 -1.09 4.40
C ILE A 56 -3.49 -1.65 5.78
N LYS A 57 -2.30 -1.34 6.29
CA LYS A 57 -1.89 -1.77 7.64
C LYS A 57 -2.82 -1.24 8.72
N THR A 58 -3.25 0.01 8.65
CA THR A 58 -4.18 0.60 9.61
C THR A 58 -5.53 -0.11 9.58
N ILE A 59 -6.08 -0.37 8.39
CA ILE A 59 -7.38 -1.05 8.25
C ILE A 59 -7.28 -2.51 8.71
N ALA A 60 -6.19 -3.21 8.38
CA ALA A 60 -5.94 -4.56 8.86
C ALA A 60 -5.86 -4.61 10.40
N ALA A 61 -5.18 -3.63 11.03
CA ALA A 61 -5.15 -3.51 12.48
C ALA A 61 -6.53 -3.22 13.08
N GLN A 62 -7.34 -2.35 12.44
CA GLN A 62 -8.72 -2.07 12.84
C GLN A 62 -9.61 -3.31 12.76
N LYS A 63 -9.51 -4.11 11.70
CA LYS A 63 -10.25 -5.37 11.56
C LYS A 63 -9.87 -6.37 12.66
N ARG A 64 -8.57 -6.54 12.94
CA ARG A 64 -8.10 -7.41 14.02
C ARG A 64 -8.59 -6.96 15.39
N ALA A 65 -8.51 -5.67 15.70
CA ALA A 65 -8.98 -5.12 16.97
C ALA A 65 -10.51 -5.22 17.16
N GLY A 66 -11.29 -5.11 16.08
CA GLY A 66 -12.74 -5.30 16.11
C GLY A 66 -13.17 -6.76 16.30
N LYS A 67 -12.32 -7.72 15.92
CA LYS A 67 -12.57 -9.17 16.06
C LYS A 67 -12.37 -9.68 17.50
N THR A 68 -11.68 -8.92 18.33
CA THR A 68 -11.33 -9.28 19.73
C THR A 68 -12.37 -8.77 20.75
N LYS A 69 -13.51 -8.26 20.31
CA LYS A 69 -14.59 -7.73 21.14
C LYS A 69 -15.86 -8.56 20.99
#